data_AF-A0A3L7T0W3-F1
#
_entry.id   AF-A0A3L7T0W3-F1
#
_cell.length_a   1.000
_cell.length_b   1.000
_cell.length_c   1.000
_cell.angle_alpha   90.00
_cell.angle_beta   90.00
_cell.angle_gamma   90.00
#
_symmetry.space_group_name_H-M   'P 1'
#
loop_
_entity.id
_entity.type
_entity.pdbx_description
1 polymer ?
#
loop_
_entity_poly.entity_id
_entity_poly.type
_entity_poly.pdbx_seq_one_letter_code
_entity_poly.pdbx_strand_id
1 'polypeptide(L)'
;MANRASDQYFNIELGGAPFYVVACDGNPVPEMFSATRFLLAPASRVEILVTGAAVGETAFTSRQIRTGPAGDGYAARSSNQTHAGSIKHSRRHAFTHRRQHAWNRLRRNRQ
;
A
#
# COMPACT_ATOMS: atom_id res chain seq x y z
N MET A 1 4.79 4.35 -10.19
CA MET A 1 5.55 5.52 -9.68
C MET A 1 6.25 6.21 -10.84
N ALA A 2 6.46 7.52 -10.77
CA ALA A 2 7.13 8.28 -11.84
C ALA A 2 8.07 9.33 -11.25
N ASN A 3 9.32 9.34 -11.70
CA ASN A 3 10.26 10.41 -11.42
C ASN A 3 10.02 11.56 -12.40
N ARG A 4 9.74 12.75 -11.87
CA ARG A 4 9.50 13.96 -12.66
C ARG A 4 10.57 15.03 -12.47
N ALA A 5 11.64 14.70 -11.74
CA ALA A 5 12.80 15.57 -11.64
C ALA A 5 13.58 15.58 -12.97
N SER A 6 14.23 16.70 -13.26
CA SER A 6 15.05 16.87 -14.46
C SER A 6 16.37 16.09 -14.41
N ASP A 7 16.95 15.94 -13.21
CA ASP A 7 18.31 15.36 -13.05
C ASP A 7 18.48 14.53 -11.77
N GLN A 8 17.47 14.48 -10.90
CA GLN A 8 17.60 13.79 -9.62
C GLN A 8 17.27 12.29 -9.72
N TYR A 9 18.13 11.46 -9.14
CA TYR A 9 17.86 10.03 -8.90
C TYR A 9 17.17 9.83 -7.56
N PHE A 10 16.27 8.84 -7.50
CA PHE A 10 15.65 8.38 -6.25
C PHE A 10 15.98 6.91 -6.00
N ASN A 11 16.40 6.55 -4.79
CA ASN A 11 16.69 5.18 -4.40
C ASN A 11 15.60 4.74 -3.43
N ILE A 12 14.49 4.29 -4.02
CA ILE A 12 13.23 4.12 -3.32
C ILE A 12 13.26 2.87 -2.43
N GLU A 13 12.70 2.98 -1.23
CA GLU A 13 12.61 1.93 -0.21
C GLU A 13 11.30 2.09 0.57
N LEU A 14 10.67 0.95 0.92
CA LEU A 14 9.41 0.88 1.70
C LEU A 14 9.67 0.40 3.13
N GLY A 15 10.37 1.20 3.94
CA GLY A 15 10.67 0.84 5.34
C GLY A 15 11.41 -0.50 5.47
N GLY A 16 12.22 -0.87 4.47
CA GLY A 16 12.92 -2.16 4.38
C GLY A 16 12.07 -3.33 3.89
N ALA A 17 10.75 -3.17 3.71
CA ALA A 17 9.88 -4.22 3.18
C ALA A 17 10.16 -4.48 1.68
N PRO A 18 10.14 -5.75 1.25
CA PRO A 18 10.28 -6.07 -0.16
C PRO A 18 9.03 -5.65 -0.95
N PHE A 19 9.26 -5.30 -2.21
CA PHE A 19 8.23 -5.12 -3.23
C PHE A 19 8.66 -5.84 -4.50
N TYR A 20 7.70 -6.10 -5.40
CA TYR A 20 7.98 -6.72 -6.69
C TYR A 20 7.93 -5.69 -7.79
N VAL A 21 8.95 -5.63 -8.64
CA VAL A 21 8.93 -4.81 -9.85
C VAL A 21 8.17 -5.58 -10.93
N VAL A 22 7.16 -4.95 -11.53
CA VAL A 22 6.29 -5.58 -12.54
C VAL A 22 6.38 -4.92 -13.91
N ALA A 23 6.78 -3.64 -13.97
CA ALA A 23 7.05 -2.94 -15.22
C ALA A 23 8.05 -1.79 -15.01
N CYS A 24 8.78 -1.45 -16.08
CA CYS A 24 9.67 -0.29 -16.17
C CYS A 24 9.27 0.55 -17.39
N ASP A 25 9.06 1.85 -17.19
CA ASP A 25 8.66 2.80 -18.25
C ASP A 25 7.44 2.35 -19.09
N GLY A 26 6.48 1.70 -18.43
CA GLY A 26 5.26 1.19 -19.06
C GLY A 26 5.43 -0.15 -19.79
N ASN A 27 6.63 -0.74 -19.76
CA ASN A 27 6.91 -2.05 -20.33
C ASN A 27 6.97 -3.10 -19.22
N PRO A 28 6.11 -4.15 -19.25
CA PRO A 28 6.19 -5.25 -18.30
C PRO A 28 7.57 -5.90 -18.33
N VAL A 29 8.09 -6.25 -17.14
CA VAL A 29 9.30 -7.06 -17.08
C VAL A 29 8.97 -8.52 -17.44
N PRO A 30 9.90 -9.28 -18.07
CA PRO A 30 9.64 -10.67 -18.45
C PRO A 30 9.28 -11.57 -17.26
N GLU A 31 9.87 -11.29 -16.10
CA GLU A 31 9.60 -11.95 -14.84
C GLU A 31 9.60 -10.90 -13.72
N MET A 32 8.57 -10.95 -12.87
CA MET A 32 8.52 -10.09 -11.69
C MET A 32 9.66 -10.45 -10.75
N PHE A 33 10.42 -9.46 -10.30
CA PHE A 33 11.51 -9.68 -9.36
C PHE A 33 11.31 -8.87 -8.08
N SER A 34 11.74 -9.44 -6.95
CA SER A 34 11.67 -8.75 -5.66
C SER A 34 12.86 -7.82 -5.46
N ALA A 35 12.61 -6.69 -4.82
CA ALA A 35 13.63 -5.75 -4.41
C ALA A 35 13.21 -5.08 -3.09
N THR A 36 14.18 -4.73 -2.25
CA THR A 36 13.97 -3.83 -1.10
C THR A 36 14.31 -2.39 -1.44
N ARG A 37 15.08 -2.19 -2.52
CA ARG A 37 15.50 -0.90 -3.05
C ARG A 37 15.46 -0.89 -4.56
N PHE A 38 15.07 0.25 -5.13
CA PHE A 38 15.10 0.43 -6.58
C PHE A 38 15.63 1.82 -6.94
N LEU A 39 16.62 1.87 -7.84
CA LEU A 39 17.15 3.13 -8.34
C LEU A 39 16.28 3.63 -9.49
N LEU A 40 15.57 4.71 -9.26
CA LEU A 40 14.69 5.36 -10.22
C LEU A 40 15.41 6.57 -10.82
N ALA A 41 15.79 6.44 -12.09
CA ALA A 41 16.47 7.47 -12.86
C ALA A 41 15.56 8.68 -13.15
N PRO A 42 16.13 9.86 -13.51
CA PRO A 42 15.37 11.02 -13.97
C PRO A 42 14.41 10.65 -15.11
N ALA A 43 13.23 11.26 -15.11
CA ALA A 43 12.15 11.01 -16.09
C ALA A 43 11.60 9.56 -16.20
N SER A 44 12.17 8.59 -15.49
CA SER A 44 11.74 7.18 -15.55
C SER A 44 10.52 6.87 -14.68
N ARG A 45 9.87 5.74 -14.97
CA ARG A 45 8.73 5.18 -14.25
C ARG A 45 8.98 3.72 -13.89
N VAL A 46 8.42 3.32 -12.76
CA VAL A 46 8.42 1.92 -12.32
C VAL A 46 7.04 1.57 -11.77
N GLU A 47 6.56 0.38 -12.08
CA GLU A 47 5.36 -0.19 -11.49
C GLU A 47 5.78 -1.29 -10.52
N ILE A 48 5.26 -1.21 -9.29
CA ILE A 48 5.60 -2.16 -8.25
C ILE A 48 4.33 -2.73 -7.62
N LEU A 49 4.41 -4.01 -7.25
CA LEU A 49 3.42 -4.69 -6.44
C LEU A 49 3.94 -4.78 -5.00
N VAL A 50 3.16 -4.24 -4.07
CA VAL A 50 3.42 -4.34 -2.63
C VAL A 50 2.43 -5.33 -2.04
N THR A 51 2.93 -6.43 -1.46
CA THR A 51 2.10 -7.49 -0.88
C THR A 51 2.36 -7.62 0.60
N GLY A 52 1.32 -7.81 1.41
CA GLY A 52 1.48 -8.16 2.83
C GLY A 52 2.09 -7.06 3.69
N ALA A 53 1.95 -5.78 3.32
CA ALA A 53 2.31 -4.70 4.22
C ALA A 53 1.52 -4.83 5.52
N ALA A 54 2.22 -4.82 6.67
CA ALA A 54 1.57 -4.83 7.97
C ALA A 54 0.57 -3.67 8.05
N VAL A 55 -0.56 -3.91 8.71
CA VAL A 55 -1.54 -2.86 8.96
C VAL A 55 -0.85 -1.72 9.72
N GLY A 56 -0.95 -0.50 9.21
CA GLY A 56 -0.25 0.66 9.77
C GLY A 56 0.40 1.52 8.70
N GLU A 57 1.37 2.34 9.11
CA GLU A 57 2.13 3.20 8.21
C GLU A 57 3.45 2.55 7.82
N THR A 58 3.79 2.62 6.55
CA THR A 58 5.12 2.27 6.03
C THR A 58 5.72 3.51 5.40
N ALA A 59 6.93 3.86 5.81
CA ALA A 59 7.63 4.99 5.22
C ALA A 59 8.07 4.64 3.79
N PHE A 60 7.60 5.42 2.82
CA PHE A 60 8.18 5.50 1.49
C PHE A 60 9.34 6.49 1.54
N THR A 61 10.55 6.01 1.30
CA THR A 61 11.77 6.82 1.41
C THR A 61 12.62 6.72 0.17
N SER A 62 13.29 7.81 -0.20
CA SER A 62 14.49 7.76 -1.03
C SER A 62 15.69 7.78 -0.10
N ARG A 63 16.59 6.80 -0.21
CA ARG A 63 17.88 6.80 0.49
C ARG A 63 18.85 7.80 -0.13
N GLN A 64 19.92 8.11 0.62
CA GLN A 64 21.03 8.88 0.08
C GLN A 64 21.70 8.12 -1.07
N ILE A 65 22.10 8.84 -2.12
CA ILE A 65 22.74 8.29 -3.32
C ILE A 65 23.91 9.17 -3.72
N ARG A 66 24.95 8.56 -4.30
CA ARG A 66 26.00 9.25 -5.04
C ARG A 66 26.12 8.62 -6.43
N THR A 67 26.07 9.42 -7.49
CA THR A 67 26.08 8.91 -8.88
C THR A 67 27.49 8.62 -9.42
N GLY A 68 28.53 8.89 -8.63
CA GLY A 68 29.92 8.52 -8.93
C GLY A 68 30.95 9.40 -8.20
N PRO A 69 32.26 9.19 -8.41
CA PRO A 69 33.32 10.00 -7.80
C PRO A 69 33.20 11.50 -8.05
N ALA A 70 32.84 11.89 -9.28
CA ALA A 70 32.61 13.27 -9.72
C ALA A 70 31.12 13.57 -9.97
N GLY A 71 30.22 12.67 -9.54
CA GLY A 71 28.78 12.81 -9.74
C GLY A 71 28.08 13.47 -8.55
N ASP A 72 26.79 13.74 -8.73
CA ASP A 72 25.95 14.38 -7.71
C ASP A 72 25.67 13.49 -6.50
N GLY A 73 25.44 14.18 -5.38
CA GLY A 73 24.94 13.59 -4.14
C GLY A 73 23.51 14.01 -3.89
N TYR A 74 22.62 13.03 -3.65
CA TYR A 74 21.23 13.28 -3.32
C TYR A 74 20.96 12.82 -1.89
N ALA A 75 20.44 13.73 -1.05
CA ALA A 75 20.13 13.44 0.35
C ALA A 75 18.90 12.53 0.49
N ALA A 76 18.81 11.83 1.63
CA ALA A 76 17.64 11.01 1.94
C ALA A 76 16.37 11.85 2.14
N ARG A 77 15.22 11.33 1.71
CA ARG A 77 13.90 11.97 1.86
C ARG A 77 12.85 10.92 2.19
N SER A 78 11.88 11.25 3.05
CA SER A 78 10.84 10.30 3.49
C SER A 78 9.44 10.90 3.43
N SER A 79 8.45 10.04 3.17
CA SER A 79 7.02 10.30 3.27
C SER A 79 6.32 9.06 3.83
N ASN A 80 5.25 9.21 4.61
CA ASN A 80 4.53 8.05 5.16
C ASN A 80 3.43 7.59 4.20
N GLN A 81 3.29 6.28 4.04
CA GLN A 81 2.22 5.64 3.29
C GLN A 81 1.39 4.76 4.22
N THR A 82 0.09 5.03 4.33
CA THR A 82 -0.82 4.28 5.20
C THR A 82 -1.38 3.06 4.47
N HIS A 83 -1.23 1.88 5.07
CA HIS A 83 -1.82 0.62 4.62
C HIS A 83 -3.06 0.29 5.47
N ALA A 84 -4.24 0.49 4.90
CA ALA A 84 -5.48 0.05 5.52
C ALA A 84 -5.63 -1.48 5.34
N GLY A 85 -5.51 -2.23 6.43
CA GLY A 85 -5.96 -3.62 6.45
C GLY A 85 -7.48 -3.67 6.24
N SER A 86 -7.95 -4.56 5.37
CA SER A 86 -9.39 -4.87 5.29
C SER A 86 -9.81 -5.52 6.61
N ILE A 87 -10.36 -4.75 7.55
CA ILE A 87 -11.04 -5.32 8.70
C ILE A 87 -12.35 -5.93 8.18
N LYS A 88 -12.31 -7.17 7.71
CA LYS A 88 -13.53 -7.97 7.52
C LYS A 88 -14.08 -8.30 8.90
N HIS A 89 -14.83 -7.39 9.51
CA HIS A 89 -15.80 -7.79 10.54
C HIS A 89 -16.82 -8.70 9.86
N SER A 90 -16.62 -10.02 9.98
CA SER A 90 -17.66 -10.99 9.71
C SER A 90 -18.76 -10.78 10.75
N ARG A 91 -19.71 -9.89 10.47
CA ARG A 91 -21.03 -9.97 11.10
C ARG A 91 -21.65 -11.25 10.55
N ARG A 92 -21.46 -12.36 11.24
CA ARG A 92 -22.30 -13.55 11.08
C ARG A 92 -23.72 -13.11 11.45
N HIS A 93 -24.50 -12.70 10.47
CA HIS A 93 -25.95 -12.66 10.62
C HIS A 93 -26.39 -14.12 10.78
N ALA A 94 -26.58 -14.54 12.03
CA ALA A 94 -27.31 -15.75 12.35
C ALA A 94 -28.76 -15.53 11.86
N PHE A 95 -29.03 -16.05 10.67
CA PHE A 95 -30.37 -16.10 10.09
C PHE A 95 -31.13 -17.23 10.80
N THR A 96 -31.65 -16.95 12.00
CA THR A 96 -32.53 -17.88 12.71
C THR A 96 -33.97 -17.51 12.41
N HIS A 97 -34.56 -18.22 11.45
CA HIS A 97 -35.98 -18.20 11.17
C HIS A 97 -36.74 -18.82 12.37
N ARG A 98 -37.37 -18.00 13.22
CA ARG A 98 -38.43 -18.47 14.12
C ARG A 98 -39.60 -17.51 14.09
N ARG A 99 -40.68 -18.02 13.48
CA ARG A 99 -42.04 -17.47 13.46
C ARG A 99 -42.41 -16.87 14.83
N GLN A 100 -42.82 -15.61 14.85
CA GLN A 100 -43.60 -15.05 15.96
C GLN A 100 -44.89 -14.46 15.39
N HIS A 101 -45.89 -15.34 15.24
CA HIS A 101 -47.27 -14.93 15.32
C HIS A 101 -47.63 -14.73 16.81
N ALA A 102 -48.51 -13.75 17.06
CA ALA A 102 -49.28 -13.53 18.28
C ALA A 102 -48.56 -12.88 19.48
N TRP A 103 -48.55 -11.53 19.52
CA TRP A 103 -48.44 -10.75 20.78
C TRP A 103 -49.24 -9.42 20.76
N ASN A 104 -50.38 -9.36 20.05
CA ASN A 104 -51.26 -8.17 20.04
C ASN A 104 -52.63 -8.39 20.71
N ARG A 105 -52.63 -9.10 21.84
CA ARG A 105 -53.82 -9.24 22.69
C ARG A 105 -53.39 -9.44 24.14
N LEU A 106 -53.09 -8.36 24.87
CA LEU A 106 -53.10 -8.28 26.35
C LEU A 106 -52.58 -6.94 26.94
N ARG A 107 -52.87 -5.77 26.35
CA ARG A 107 -52.65 -4.46 27.02
C ARG A 107 -53.77 -3.44 26.78
N ARG A 108 -55.03 -3.88 26.88
CA ARG A 108 -56.18 -3.00 27.11
C ARG A 108 -56.99 -3.54 28.27
N ASN A 109 -56.51 -3.25 29.48
CA ASN A 109 -57.31 -3.07 30.71
C ASN A 109 -56.35 -2.78 31.86
N ARG A 110 -56.10 -1.49 32.09
CA ARG A 110 -55.84 -0.84 33.38
C ARG A 110 -55.63 0.65 33.12
N GLN A 111 -56.75 1.37 33.06
CA GLN A 111 -57.06 2.59 33.82
C GLN A 111 -58.47 3.01 33.43
#